data_AF-A0A538EDD8-F1
#
_entry.id   AF-A0A538EDD8-F1
#
_cell.length_a   1.000
_cell.length_b   1.000
_cell.length_c   1.000
_cell.angle_alpha   90.00
_cell.angle_beta   90.00
_cell.angle_gamma   90.00
#
_symmetry.space_group_name_H-M   'P 1'
#
loop_
_entity.id
_entity.type
_entity.pdbx_description
1 polymer ?
#
loop_
_entity_poly.entity_id
_entity_poly.type
_entity_poly.pdbx_seq_one_letter_code
_entity_poly.pdbx_strand_id
1 'polypeptide(L)'
;MNTRNVSVDPWSVDPDGIPGTALDACLRAAIAAPSIFNSQPWRFDPGHGFIDLYADRGRQLSVVDPGGRELAISLGAALLNLRVAVLRHHRLPLTRLLPYPDRPDLVARVTLGPPAAPDATMLALYDAIPHRHTNRRPFTTVAIPPEVLGELRAAAGIEDATLAVL
;
A
#
# COMPACT_ATOMS: atom_id res chain seq x y z
N MET A 1 -17.33 38.97 -13.45
CA MET A 1 -17.29 37.79 -12.56
C MET A 1 -16.83 36.60 -13.37
N ASN A 2 -15.58 36.18 -13.22
CA ASN A 2 -15.02 35.03 -13.93
C ASN A 2 -14.73 33.95 -12.89
N THR A 3 -15.67 33.03 -12.69
CA THR A 3 -15.46 31.82 -11.89
C THR A 3 -14.49 30.91 -12.65
N ARG A 4 -13.19 31.11 -12.43
CA ARG A 4 -12.19 30.12 -12.81
C ARG A 4 -12.58 28.81 -12.12
N ASN A 5 -12.93 27.81 -12.93
CA ASN A 5 -13.08 26.44 -12.50
C ASN A 5 -11.67 25.99 -12.06
N VAL A 6 -11.36 26.14 -10.76
CA VAL A 6 -10.08 25.70 -10.21
C VAL A 6 -10.13 24.18 -10.28
N SER A 7 -9.47 23.60 -11.28
CA SER A 7 -9.22 22.16 -11.31
C SER A 7 -8.47 21.81 -10.03
N VAL A 8 -9.15 21.17 -9.09
CA VAL A 8 -8.53 20.64 -7.88
C VAL A 8 -7.48 19.63 -8.35
N ASP A 9 -6.22 19.83 -7.94
CA ASP A 9 -5.15 18.89 -8.27
C ASP A 9 -5.53 17.53 -7.68
N PRO A 10 -5.71 16.47 -8.50
CA PRO A 10 -6.18 15.17 -8.04
C PRO A 10 -5.24 14.50 -7.03
N TRP A 11 -4.01 14.99 -6.88
CA TRP A 11 -3.00 14.50 -5.94
C TRP A 11 -2.83 15.37 -4.69
N SER A 12 -3.55 16.49 -4.60
CA SER A 12 -3.44 17.43 -3.49
C SER A 12 -4.57 17.25 -2.47
N VAL A 13 -4.35 17.77 -1.26
CA VAL A 13 -5.42 18.02 -0.30
C VAL A 13 -5.78 19.50 -0.40
N ASP A 14 -7.06 19.80 -0.53
CA ASP A 14 -7.54 21.19 -0.59
C ASP A 14 -7.52 21.87 0.80
N PRO A 15 -7.78 23.19 0.89
CA PRO A 15 -7.78 23.91 2.17
C PRO A 15 -8.78 23.41 3.20
N ASP A 16 -9.85 22.71 2.78
CA ASP A 16 -10.86 22.14 3.66
C ASP A 16 -10.50 20.71 4.10
N GLY A 17 -9.34 20.20 3.68
CA GLY A 17 -8.84 18.88 4.02
C GLY A 17 -9.38 17.77 3.12
N ILE A 18 -10.03 18.11 1.99
CA ILE A 18 -10.59 17.14 1.06
C ILE A 18 -9.49 16.69 0.09
N PRO A 19 -9.18 15.38 0.03
CA PRO A 19 -8.22 14.88 -0.94
C PRO A 19 -8.79 14.90 -2.36
N GLY A 20 -7.95 15.26 -3.32
CA GLY A 20 -8.22 15.05 -4.75
C GLY A 20 -8.48 13.57 -5.06
N THR A 21 -9.16 13.31 -6.18
CA THR A 21 -9.69 11.98 -6.49
C THR A 21 -8.63 10.88 -6.62
N ALA A 22 -7.44 11.19 -7.14
CA ALA A 22 -6.36 10.21 -7.24
C ALA A 22 -5.73 9.92 -5.88
N LEU A 23 -5.53 10.95 -5.06
CA LEU A 23 -5.04 10.79 -3.70
C LEU A 23 -6.01 9.97 -2.84
N ASP A 24 -7.30 10.29 -2.87
CA ASP A 24 -8.34 9.54 -2.13
C ASP A 24 -8.34 8.05 -2.53
N ALA A 25 -8.33 7.75 -3.83
CA ALA A 25 -8.28 6.38 -4.32
C ALA A 25 -7.02 5.63 -3.86
N CYS A 26 -5.85 6.30 -3.88
CA CYS A 26 -4.60 5.72 -3.40
C CYS A 26 -4.64 5.42 -1.89
N LEU A 27 -5.17 6.34 -1.08
CA LEU A 27 -5.30 6.16 0.36
C LEU A 27 -6.30 5.04 0.69
N ARG A 28 -7.44 4.96 -0.01
CA ARG A 28 -8.40 3.86 0.17
C ARG A 28 -7.80 2.50 -0.15
N ALA A 29 -7.04 2.40 -1.25
CA ALA A 29 -6.36 1.17 -1.62
C ALA A 29 -5.35 0.75 -0.54
N ALA A 30 -4.55 1.69 -0.05
CA ALA A 30 -3.56 1.44 1.00
C ALA A 30 -4.22 0.99 2.32
N ILE A 31 -5.33 1.63 2.72
CA ILE A 31 -6.11 1.28 3.94
C ILE A 31 -6.77 -0.10 3.82
N ALA A 32 -7.08 -0.58 2.62
CA ALA A 32 -7.68 -1.90 2.41
C ALA A 32 -6.68 -3.07 2.60
N ALA A 33 -5.40 -2.78 2.85
CA ALA A 33 -4.39 -3.79 3.11
C ALA A 33 -4.72 -4.66 4.34
N PRO A 34 -4.34 -5.94 4.35
CA PRO A 34 -4.43 -6.75 5.55
C PRO A 34 -3.45 -6.24 6.62
N SER A 35 -3.83 -6.37 7.89
CA SER A 35 -2.95 -6.10 9.04
C SER A 35 -3.19 -7.09 10.17
N ILE A 36 -2.20 -7.27 11.03
CA ILE A 36 -2.33 -8.13 12.21
C ILE A 36 -3.53 -7.70 13.05
N PHE A 37 -4.44 -8.65 13.31
CA PHE A 37 -5.72 -8.41 14.00
C PHE A 37 -6.55 -7.23 13.45
N ASN A 38 -6.35 -6.86 12.19
CA ASN A 38 -6.98 -5.68 11.59
C ASN A 38 -6.67 -4.36 12.36
N SER A 39 -5.51 -4.29 13.03
CA SER A 39 -5.06 -3.14 13.83
C SER A 39 -4.86 -1.87 12.99
N GLN A 40 -4.58 -2.02 11.69
CA GLN A 40 -4.35 -0.94 10.73
C GLN A 40 -3.32 0.08 11.26
N PRO A 41 -2.07 -0.35 11.56
CA PRO A 41 -1.10 0.43 12.32
C PRO A 41 -0.33 1.45 11.45
N TRP A 42 -1.03 2.11 10.53
CA TRP A 42 -0.47 3.05 9.58
C TRP A 42 -1.08 4.45 9.75
N ARG A 43 -0.26 5.46 9.50
CA ARG A 43 -0.68 6.84 9.30
C ARG A 43 -0.10 7.35 7.98
N PHE A 44 -0.96 7.80 7.08
CA PHE A 44 -0.55 8.42 5.83
C PHE A 44 -0.53 9.93 5.96
N ASP A 45 0.51 10.56 5.43
CA ASP A 45 0.69 12.01 5.45
C ASP A 45 1.02 12.50 4.02
N PRO A 46 0.01 12.91 3.24
CA PRO A 46 0.20 13.42 1.89
C PRO A 46 0.89 14.79 1.90
N GLY A 47 1.98 14.92 1.16
CA GLY A 47 2.65 16.19 0.89
C GLY A 47 2.56 16.57 -0.59
N HIS A 48 3.26 17.65 -0.97
CA HIS A 48 3.33 18.06 -2.37
C HIS A 48 4.11 17.04 -3.21
N GLY A 49 3.39 16.21 -3.97
CA GLY A 49 3.98 15.24 -4.89
C GLY A 49 4.51 13.96 -4.23
N PHE A 50 4.19 13.71 -2.95
CA PHE A 50 4.55 12.47 -2.27
C PHE A 50 3.52 12.10 -1.20
N ILE A 51 3.56 10.84 -0.77
CA ILE A 51 2.79 10.33 0.37
C ILE A 51 3.78 9.66 1.32
N ASP A 52 3.85 10.18 2.55
CA ASP A 52 4.61 9.55 3.62
C ASP A 52 3.76 8.50 4.34
N LEU A 53 4.36 7.35 4.61
CA LEU A 53 3.77 6.28 5.41
C LEU A 53 4.52 6.21 6.74
N TYR A 54 3.78 6.43 7.83
CA TYR A 54 4.27 6.30 9.18
C TYR A 54 3.74 5.03 9.87
N ALA A 55 4.57 4.43 10.71
CA ALA A 55 4.15 3.46 11.71
C ALA A 55 3.35 4.18 12.83
N ASP A 56 2.10 3.77 13.04
CA ASP A 56 1.32 4.22 14.20
C ASP A 56 1.60 3.29 15.39
N ARG A 57 2.57 3.67 16.23
CA ARG A 57 2.95 2.92 17.44
C ARG A 57 1.83 2.86 18.48
N GLY A 58 0.88 3.79 18.44
CA GLY A 58 -0.32 3.73 19.30
C GLY A 58 -1.22 2.53 18.98
N ARG A 59 -1.07 1.93 17.79
CA ARG A 59 -1.79 0.74 17.34
C ARG A 59 -0.96 -0.54 17.40
N GLN A 60 0.27 -0.47 17.90
CA GLN A 60 1.10 -1.66 18.08
C GLN A 60 0.52 -2.57 19.17
N LEU A 61 0.41 -3.86 18.87
CA LEU A 61 -0.09 -4.86 19.80
C LEU A 61 1.04 -5.36 20.69
N SER A 62 1.45 -4.55 21.68
CA SER A 62 2.67 -4.78 22.48
C SER A 62 2.77 -6.16 23.16
N VAL A 63 1.66 -6.84 23.43
CA VAL A 63 1.64 -8.20 23.99
C VAL A 63 1.89 -9.26 22.93
N VAL A 64 1.28 -9.12 21.75
CA VAL A 64 1.35 -10.12 20.67
C VAL A 64 2.59 -9.90 19.79
N ASP A 65 2.92 -8.64 19.53
CA ASP A 65 4.00 -8.20 18.67
C ASP A 65 4.86 -7.13 19.39
N PRO A 66 5.58 -7.50 20.47
CA PRO A 66 6.43 -6.58 21.21
C PRO A 66 7.58 -6.02 20.35
N GLY A 67 8.08 -6.82 19.40
CA GLY A 67 9.15 -6.42 18.48
C GLY A 67 8.68 -5.58 17.28
N GLY A 68 7.37 -5.47 17.04
CA GLY A 68 6.82 -4.70 15.92
C GLY A 68 7.04 -5.35 14.54
N ARG A 69 7.32 -6.66 14.49
CA ARG A 69 7.55 -7.38 13.23
C ARG A 69 6.26 -7.48 12.43
N GLU A 70 5.16 -7.83 13.07
CA GLU A 70 3.86 -7.97 12.44
C GLU A 70 3.27 -6.61 12.04
N LEU A 71 3.56 -5.58 12.85
CA LEU A 71 3.34 -4.19 12.49
C LEU A 71 4.10 -3.82 11.21
N ALA A 72 5.39 -4.16 11.12
CA ALA A 72 6.20 -3.88 9.92
C ALA A 72 5.69 -4.61 8.67
N ILE A 73 5.28 -5.88 8.80
CA ILE A 73 4.66 -6.64 7.72
C ILE A 73 3.34 -5.98 7.27
N SER A 74 2.52 -5.52 8.22
CA SER A 74 1.28 -4.80 7.93
C SER A 74 1.54 -3.49 7.16
N LEU A 75 2.59 -2.74 7.53
CA LEU A 75 3.02 -1.54 6.82
C LEU A 75 3.52 -1.85 5.40
N GLY A 76 4.24 -2.95 5.22
CA GLY A 76 4.67 -3.42 3.90
C GLY A 76 3.50 -3.74 2.98
N ALA A 77 2.45 -4.39 3.50
CA ALA A 77 1.23 -4.66 2.75
C ALA A 77 0.50 -3.37 2.34
N ALA A 78 0.39 -2.40 3.25
CA ALA A 78 -0.20 -1.09 2.96
C ALA A 78 0.62 -0.30 1.92
N LEU A 79 1.95 -0.36 2.00
CA LEU A 79 2.86 0.25 1.04
C LEU A 79 2.74 -0.36 -0.36
N LEU A 80 2.61 -1.68 -0.48
CA LEU A 80 2.41 -2.34 -1.76
C LEU A 80 1.10 -1.88 -2.41
N ASN A 81 -0.01 -1.89 -1.68
CA ASN A 81 -1.29 -1.39 -2.17
C ASN A 81 -1.20 0.08 -2.62
N LEU A 82 -0.49 0.92 -1.86
CA LEU A 82 -0.25 2.31 -2.22
C LEU A 82 0.52 2.44 -3.55
N ARG A 83 1.62 1.68 -3.72
CA ARG A 83 2.41 1.68 -4.96
C ARG A 83 1.58 1.24 -6.17
N VAL A 84 0.76 0.21 -6.00
CA VAL A 84 -0.17 -0.30 -7.02
C VAL A 84 -1.18 0.77 -7.42
N ALA A 85 -1.80 1.44 -6.45
CA ALA A 85 -2.76 2.52 -6.72
C ALA A 85 -2.11 3.73 -7.40
N VAL A 86 -0.92 4.12 -6.98
CA VAL A 86 -0.19 5.23 -7.62
C VAL A 86 0.08 4.95 -9.11
N LEU A 87 0.52 3.72 -9.43
CA LEU A 87 0.73 3.32 -10.83
C LEU A 87 -0.57 3.24 -11.62
N ARG A 88 -1.67 2.79 -10.99
CA ARG A 88 -3.01 2.79 -11.58
C ARG A 88 -3.51 4.19 -11.97
N HIS A 89 -2.99 5.24 -11.32
CA HIS A 89 -3.20 6.64 -11.66
C HIS A 89 -2.08 7.24 -12.53
N HIS A 90 -1.38 6.39 -13.28
CA HIS A 90 -0.40 6.74 -14.30
C HIS A 90 0.85 7.49 -13.81
N ARG A 91 1.27 7.27 -12.56
CA ARG A 91 2.51 7.83 -11.99
C ARG A 91 3.43 6.70 -11.54
N LEU A 92 4.72 6.81 -11.82
CA LEU A 92 5.72 5.86 -11.30
C LEU A 92 5.89 6.04 -9.78
N PRO A 93 5.62 5.02 -8.92
CA PRO A 93 5.76 5.17 -7.48
C PRO A 93 7.22 5.04 -7.04
N LEU A 94 7.94 6.15 -6.97
CA LEU A 94 9.33 6.19 -6.52
C LEU A 94 9.37 6.03 -5.00
N THR A 95 9.74 4.84 -4.53
CA THR A 95 9.66 4.47 -3.12
C THR A 95 11.04 4.55 -2.45
N ARG A 96 11.10 5.23 -1.31
CA ARG A 96 12.25 5.20 -0.40
C ARG A 96 11.81 4.66 0.95
N LEU A 97 12.38 3.54 1.35
CA LEU A 97 12.18 2.95 2.68
C LEU A 97 13.08 3.63 3.71
N LEU A 98 12.57 3.80 4.93
CA LEU A 98 13.26 4.40 6.08
C LEU A 98 14.11 5.62 5.68
N PRO A 99 13.50 6.64 5.05
CA PRO A 99 14.23 7.73 4.40
C PRO A 99 15.06 8.60 5.36
N TYR A 100 14.76 8.57 6.66
CA TYR A 100 15.35 9.46 7.66
C TYR A 100 15.69 8.69 8.95
N PRO A 101 16.98 8.56 9.32
CA PRO A 101 17.40 7.85 10.53
C PRO A 101 16.87 8.45 11.84
N ASP A 102 16.65 9.77 11.87
CA ASP A 102 16.10 10.52 13.00
C ASP A 102 14.57 10.40 13.13
N ARG A 103 13.90 9.76 12.16
CA ARG A 103 12.44 9.56 12.14
C ARG A 103 12.13 8.09 11.88
N PRO A 104 12.40 7.19 12.86
CA PRO A 104 12.27 5.75 12.66
C PRO A 104 10.85 5.28 12.36
N ASP A 105 9.84 6.07 12.74
CA ASP A 105 8.44 5.77 12.42
C ASP A 105 8.02 6.24 11.03
N LEU A 106 8.81 7.06 10.32
CA LEU A 106 8.60 7.32 8.89
C LEU A 106 9.18 6.14 8.10
N VAL A 107 8.35 5.14 7.82
CA VAL A 107 8.81 3.86 7.28
C VAL A 107 9.00 3.89 5.77
N ALA A 108 8.26 4.74 5.05
CA ALA A 108 8.43 4.92 3.62
C ALA A 108 7.95 6.29 3.15
N ARG A 109 8.57 6.79 2.09
CA ARG A 109 8.04 7.87 1.24
C ARG A 109 7.79 7.34 -0.16
N VAL A 110 6.58 7.53 -0.68
CA VAL A 110 6.24 7.28 -2.08
C VAL A 110 6.14 8.62 -2.81
N THR A 111 7.13 8.95 -3.62
CA THR A 111 7.13 10.14 -4.47
C THR A 111 6.44 9.83 -5.80
N LEU A 112 5.57 10.74 -6.24
CA LEU A 112 4.88 10.65 -7.53
C LEU A 112 5.87 10.97 -8.67
N GLY A 113 6.51 9.93 -9.19
CA GLY A 113 7.47 10.00 -10.28
C GLY A 113 6.85 10.40 -11.62
N PRO A 114 7.60 10.29 -12.75
CA PRO A 114 7.09 10.65 -14.07
C PRO A 114 5.86 9.82 -14.48
N PRO A 115 5.14 10.24 -15.54
CA PRO A 115 4.06 9.43 -16.11
C PRO A 115 4.53 8.01 -16.45
N ALA A 116 3.74 7.01 -16.09
CA ALA A 116 4.01 5.61 -16.37
C ALA A 116 2.70 4.87 -16.68
N ALA A 117 2.72 3.92 -17.61
CA ALA A 117 1.55 3.10 -17.93
C ALA A 117 1.57 1.80 -17.08
N PRO A 118 0.50 1.46 -16.36
CA PRO A 118 0.40 0.16 -15.71
C PRO A 118 0.25 -0.95 -16.75
N ASP A 119 0.89 -2.09 -16.51
CA ASP A 119 0.64 -3.31 -17.28
C ASP A 119 -0.61 -4.06 -16.78
N ALA A 120 -0.99 -5.12 -17.49
CA ALA A 120 -2.17 -5.92 -17.17
C ALA A 120 -2.09 -6.57 -15.77
N THR A 121 -0.89 -6.98 -15.33
CA THR A 121 -0.69 -7.58 -14.01
C THR A 121 -0.93 -6.56 -12.90
N MET A 122 -0.41 -5.35 -13.04
CA MET A 122 -0.61 -4.26 -12.09
C MET A 122 -2.07 -3.82 -12.03
N LEU A 123 -2.78 -3.77 -13.16
CA LEU A 123 -4.22 -3.50 -13.18
C LEU A 123 -5.00 -4.59 -12.45
N ALA A 124 -4.69 -5.86 -12.69
CA ALA A 124 -5.32 -6.98 -11.99
C ALA A 124 -5.07 -6.95 -10.48
N LEU A 125 -3.85 -6.58 -10.05
CA LEU A 125 -3.54 -6.40 -8.63
C LEU A 125 -4.40 -5.29 -7.99
N TYR A 126 -4.55 -4.14 -8.65
CA TYR A 126 -5.39 -3.06 -8.15
C TYR A 126 -6.85 -3.49 -8.03
N ASP A 127 -7.38 -4.15 -9.07
CA ASP A 127 -8.77 -4.62 -9.11
C ASP A 127 -9.05 -5.71 -8.06
N ALA A 128 -8.03 -6.45 -7.61
CA ALA A 128 -8.15 -7.46 -6.56
C ALA A 128 -8.28 -6.85 -5.14
N ILE A 129 -7.78 -5.63 -4.90
CA ILE A 129 -7.77 -4.98 -3.58
C ILE A 129 -9.16 -4.96 -2.91
N PRO A 130 -10.25 -4.46 -3.54
CA PRO A 130 -11.56 -4.41 -2.90
C PRO A 130 -12.20 -5.78 -2.67
N HIS A 131 -11.74 -6.82 -3.38
CA HIS A 131 -12.28 -8.19 -3.30
C HIS A 131 -11.53 -9.07 -2.29
N ARG A 132 -10.41 -8.60 -1.75
CA ARG A 132 -9.57 -9.39 -0.83
C ARG A 132 -10.25 -9.49 0.54
N HIS A 133 -10.37 -10.74 1.03
CA HIS A 133 -10.84 -11.03 2.38
C HIS A 133 -9.97 -12.09 3.06
N THR A 134 -9.91 -12.05 4.39
CA THR A 134 -9.26 -13.12 5.17
C THR A 134 -10.27 -14.24 5.42
N ASN A 135 -10.12 -15.36 4.73
CA ASN A 135 -10.92 -16.55 4.99
C ASN A 135 -10.33 -17.31 6.19
N ARG A 136 -11.12 -17.51 7.25
CA ARG A 136 -10.77 -18.29 8.44
C ARG A 136 -11.50 -19.63 8.52
N ARG A 137 -12.22 -20.01 7.46
CA ARG A 137 -12.87 -21.31 7.34
C ARG A 137 -11.84 -22.33 6.83
N PRO A 138 -12.07 -23.64 7.06
CA PRO A 138 -11.21 -24.68 6.51
C PRO A 138 -11.05 -24.54 4.99
N PHE A 139 -9.83 -24.70 4.50
CA PHE A 139 -9.54 -24.81 3.07
C PHE A 139 -9.77 -26.24 2.60
N THR A 140 -10.00 -26.41 1.30
CA THR A 140 -10.05 -27.74 0.69
C THR A 140 -8.65 -28.35 0.66
N THR A 141 -8.58 -29.68 0.54
CA THR A 141 -7.30 -30.41 0.42
C THR A 141 -6.81 -30.49 -1.03
N VAL A 142 -7.32 -29.63 -1.92
CA VAL A 142 -6.93 -29.62 -3.33
C VAL A 142 -5.51 -29.08 -3.43
N ALA A 143 -4.64 -29.83 -4.10
CA ALA A 143 -3.27 -29.38 -4.34
C ALA A 143 -3.28 -28.10 -5.17
N ILE A 144 -2.48 -27.11 -4.76
CA ILE A 144 -2.29 -25.89 -5.54
C ILE A 144 -1.46 -26.27 -6.79
N PRO A 145 -1.91 -25.91 -8.00
CA PRO A 145 -1.17 -26.23 -9.22
C PRO A 145 0.27 -25.67 -9.18
N PRO A 146 1.29 -26.43 -9.64
CA PRO A 146 2.68 -26.00 -9.60
C PRO A 146 2.96 -24.65 -10.27
N GLU A 147 2.23 -24.34 -11.34
CA GLU A 147 2.29 -23.08 -12.07
C GLU A 147 1.89 -21.88 -11.20
N VAL A 148 0.81 -22.02 -10.43
CA VAL A 148 0.36 -20.98 -9.47
C VAL A 148 1.41 -20.77 -8.39
N LEU A 149 2.00 -21.86 -7.86
CA LEU A 149 3.10 -21.73 -6.89
C LEU A 149 4.34 -21.06 -7.51
N GLY A 150 4.62 -21.31 -8.79
CA GLY A 150 5.68 -20.64 -9.53
C GLY A 150 5.45 -19.14 -9.63
N GLU A 151 4.23 -18.74 -10.01
CA GLU A 151 3.83 -17.32 -10.09
C GLU A 151 3.92 -16.62 -8.72
N LEU A 152 3.43 -17.26 -7.66
CA LEU A 152 3.50 -16.68 -6.30
C LEU A 152 4.95 -16.54 -5.81
N ARG A 153 5.83 -17.50 -6.13
CA ARG A 153 7.27 -17.39 -5.83
C ARG A 153 7.94 -16.26 -6.60
N ALA A 154 7.62 -16.12 -7.89
CA ALA A 154 8.13 -15.04 -8.71
C ALA A 154 7.67 -13.67 -8.19
N ALA A 155 6.39 -13.54 -7.82
CA ALA A 155 5.83 -12.34 -7.22
C ALA A 155 6.52 -11.98 -5.89
N ALA A 156 6.78 -12.96 -5.02
CA ALA A 156 7.55 -12.75 -3.80
C ALA A 156 8.98 -12.25 -4.12
N GLY A 157 9.63 -12.84 -5.12
CA GLY A 157 10.99 -12.47 -5.54
C GLY A 157 11.10 -11.05 -6.11
N ILE A 158 10.05 -10.53 -6.76
CA ILE A 158 9.99 -9.13 -7.21
C ILE A 158 10.07 -8.16 -6.03
N GLU A 159 9.59 -8.57 -4.85
CA GLU A 159 9.58 -7.79 -3.62
C GLU A 159 10.64 -8.28 -2.62
N ASP A 160 11.72 -8.90 -3.12
CA ASP A 160 12.88 -9.39 -2.34
C ASP A 160 12.50 -10.39 -1.22
N ALA A 161 11.41 -11.13 -1.39
CA ALA A 161 10.92 -12.14 -0.46
C ALA A 161 11.01 -13.56 -1.05
N THR A 162 11.11 -14.57 -0.17
CA THR A 162 11.07 -15.99 -0.55
C THR A 162 9.79 -16.65 -0.06
N LEU A 163 9.06 -17.30 -0.95
CA LEU A 163 7.92 -18.14 -0.60
C LEU A 163 8.33 -19.62 -0.52
N ALA A 164 8.26 -20.18 0.68
CA ALA A 164 8.41 -21.60 0.95
C ALA A 164 7.05 -22.22 1.33
N VAL A 165 6.74 -23.37 0.73
CA VAL A 165 5.63 -24.23 1.15
C VAL A 165 6.27 -25.33 1.98
N LEU A 166 5.92 -25.39 3.27
CA LEU A 166 6.48 -26.31 4.26
C LEU A 166 5.64 -27.59 4.39
#